data_AF-A0A445A0F9-F1
#
_entry.id   AF-A0A445A0F9-F1
#
_cell.length_a   1.000
_cell.length_b   1.000
_cell.length_c   1.000
_cell.angle_alpha   90.00
_cell.angle_beta   90.00
_cell.angle_gamma   90.00
#
_symmetry.space_group_name_H-M   'P 1'
#
loop_
_entity.id
_entity.type
_entity.pdbx_description
1 polymer ?
#
loop_
_entity_poly.entity_id
_entity_poly.type
_entity_poly.pdbx_seq_one_letter_code
_entity_poly.pdbx_strand_id
1 'polypeptide(L)'
;MGSWIVQLLMLLCLLSFVNSQVETGGDAHLKGIVAINAKSVIGTIDDDFVCATLDWWPPQKCDYGRCSWGLASLLNLDLNNQLLLNAVKEFSPLKLRLGGSLQDKVIYGTEDYNKPCTPFVKNESEMFGFTEGCLPMARWDELNIFFKKAG
;
A
#
# COMPACT_ATOMS: atom_id res chain seq x y z
N MET A 1 62.37 -33.22 23.58
CA MET A 1 61.91 -33.36 22.17
C MET A 1 60.42 -33.05 21.98
N GLY A 2 59.70 -32.44 22.94
CA GLY A 2 58.25 -32.20 22.82
C GLY A 2 57.80 -30.76 22.53
N SER A 3 58.62 -29.75 22.80
CA SER A 3 58.19 -28.33 22.73
C SER A 3 58.05 -27.79 21.30
N TRP A 4 58.93 -28.20 20.39
CA TRP A 4 58.92 -27.77 18.98
C TRP A 4 57.71 -28.32 18.21
N ILE A 5 57.23 -29.51 18.56
CA ILE A 5 56.06 -30.13 17.94
C ILE A 5 54.79 -29.39 18.33
N VAL A 6 54.66 -28.98 19.59
CA VAL A 6 53.51 -28.20 20.08
C VAL A 6 53.48 -26.80 19.47
N GLN A 7 54.64 -26.14 19.32
CA GLN A 7 54.73 -24.84 18.64
C GLN A 7 54.42 -24.94 17.15
N LEU A 8 54.88 -26.00 16.47
CA LEU A 8 54.56 -26.23 15.06
C LEU A 8 53.06 -26.50 14.86
N LEU A 9 52.45 -27.31 15.74
CA LEU A 9 51.01 -27.57 15.73
C LEU A 9 50.18 -26.31 16.02
N MET A 10 50.61 -25.47 16.96
CA MET A 10 49.94 -24.18 17.25
C MET A 10 50.07 -23.21 16.07
N LEU A 11 51.22 -23.16 15.39
CA LEU A 11 51.43 -22.33 14.21
C LEU A 11 50.58 -22.81 13.01
N LEU A 12 50.48 -24.13 12.81
CA LEU A 12 49.62 -24.76 11.80
C LEU A 12 48.13 -24.52 12.09
N CYS A 13 47.72 -24.57 13.37
CA CYS A 13 46.37 -24.22 13.78
C CYS A 13 46.07 -22.74 13.49
N LEU A 14 46.96 -21.82 13.87
CA LEU A 14 46.80 -20.38 13.60
C LEU A 14 46.71 -20.09 12.09
N LEU A 15 47.50 -20.76 11.26
CA LEU A 15 47.41 -20.65 9.79
C LEU A 15 46.09 -21.20 9.21
N SER A 16 45.46 -22.14 9.91
CA SER A 16 44.14 -22.70 9.53
C SER A 16 42.98 -21.74 9.83
N PHE A 17 43.09 -20.93 10.89
CA PHE A 17 42.04 -19.98 11.29
C PHE A 17 42.02 -18.68 10.45
N VAL A 18 43.12 -18.30 9.80
CA VAL A 18 43.19 -17.07 9.00
C VAL A 18 42.53 -17.23 7.61
N ASN A 19 42.24 -18.47 7.18
CA ASN A 19 41.74 -18.74 5.83
C ASN A 19 40.22 -19.01 5.73
N SER A 20 39.44 -18.69 6.77
CA SER A 20 37.98 -18.66 6.65
C SER A 20 37.52 -17.37 5.96
N GLN A 21 37.73 -17.29 4.65
CA GLN A 21 37.00 -16.35 3.82
C GLN A 21 35.54 -16.85 3.76
N VAL A 22 34.61 -16.10 4.34
CA VAL A 22 33.19 -16.25 4.03
C VAL A 22 33.05 -15.86 2.56
N GLU A 23 32.85 -16.84 1.68
CA GLU A 23 32.34 -16.56 0.34
C GLU A 23 30.93 -15.99 0.49
N THR A 24 30.83 -14.66 0.58
CA THR A 24 29.60 -13.97 0.21
C THR A 24 29.40 -14.32 -1.26
N GLY A 25 28.50 -15.26 -1.54
CA GLY A 25 28.16 -15.69 -2.90
C GLY A 25 28.11 -14.47 -3.80
N GLY A 26 29.05 -14.42 -4.75
CA GLY A 26 29.24 -13.25 -5.60
C GLY A 26 27.92 -12.87 -6.24
N ASP A 27 27.61 -11.58 -6.20
CA ASP A 27 26.49 -10.99 -6.92
C ASP A 27 26.70 -11.28 -8.42
N ALA A 28 26.17 -12.41 -8.87
CA ALA A 28 26.30 -12.87 -10.23
C ALA A 28 25.43 -11.97 -11.08
N HIS A 29 26.02 -10.87 -11.57
CA HIS A 29 25.39 -9.98 -12.53
C HIS A 29 25.04 -10.77 -13.80
N LEU A 30 23.79 -11.24 -13.87
CA LEU A 30 23.22 -11.86 -15.04
C LEU A 30 23.16 -10.82 -16.16
N LYS A 31 23.81 -11.10 -17.29
CA LYS A 31 23.73 -10.26 -18.49
C LYS A 31 22.49 -10.63 -19.29
N GLY A 32 21.66 -9.64 -19.62
CA GLY A 32 20.51 -9.77 -20.51
C GLY A 32 20.61 -8.83 -21.72
N ILE A 33 19.88 -9.14 -22.79
CA ILE A 33 19.76 -8.29 -24.00
C ILE A 33 18.29 -7.85 -24.12
N VAL A 34 18.06 -6.55 -24.26
CA VAL A 34 16.75 -5.95 -24.53
C VAL A 34 16.77 -5.35 -25.93
N ALA A 35 15.80 -5.71 -26.77
CA ALA A 35 15.62 -5.13 -28.10
C ALA A 35 14.34 -4.28 -28.14
N ILE A 36 14.48 -3.00 -28.50
CA ILE A 36 13.36 -2.03 -28.55
C ILE A 36 13.02 -1.76 -30.02
N ASN A 37 11.78 -2.03 -30.43
CA ASN A 37 11.29 -1.68 -31.76
C ASN A 37 10.47 -0.39 -31.73
N ALA A 38 11.09 0.73 -32.09
CA ALA A 38 10.44 2.04 -32.14
C ALA A 38 9.71 2.36 -33.47
N LYS A 39 9.62 1.42 -34.42
CA LYS A 39 9.01 1.65 -35.75
C LYS A 39 7.48 1.54 -35.77
N SER A 40 6.88 0.97 -34.73
CA SER A 40 5.44 0.71 -34.67
C SER A 40 4.90 0.87 -33.26
N VAL A 41 3.78 1.56 -33.10
CA VAL A 41 3.03 1.67 -31.85
C VAL A 41 2.06 0.48 -31.75
N ILE A 42 2.07 -0.25 -30.63
CA ILE A 42 1.16 -1.40 -30.38
C ILE A 42 -0.09 -1.02 -29.58
N GLY A 43 -0.09 0.17 -28.97
CA GLY A 43 -1.17 0.68 -28.14
C GLY A 43 -0.83 2.06 -27.61
N THR A 44 -1.88 2.78 -27.22
CA THR A 44 -1.80 4.10 -26.59
C THR A 44 -2.41 3.97 -25.20
N ILE A 45 -1.83 4.65 -24.23
CA ILE A 45 -2.38 4.76 -22.88
C ILE A 45 -3.07 6.11 -22.74
N ASP A 46 -4.08 6.18 -21.88
CA ASP A 46 -4.73 7.44 -21.53
C ASP A 46 -3.79 8.32 -20.69
N ASP A 47 -4.04 9.62 -20.68
CA ASP A 47 -3.25 10.58 -19.90
C ASP A 47 -3.28 10.25 -18.40
N ASP A 48 -4.37 9.64 -17.92
CA ASP A 48 -4.60 9.21 -16.53
C ASP A 48 -4.39 7.70 -16.32
N PHE A 49 -3.44 7.12 -17.06
CA PHE A 49 -3.10 5.70 -17.00
C PHE A 49 -2.73 5.23 -15.59
N VAL A 50 -2.03 6.08 -14.83
CA VAL A 50 -1.75 5.82 -13.41
C VAL A 50 -2.99 6.15 -12.60
N CYS A 51 -3.43 5.20 -11.78
CA CYS A 51 -4.62 5.35 -10.95
C CYS A 51 -4.39 4.82 -9.53
N ALA A 52 -5.22 5.27 -8.61
CA ALA A 52 -5.22 4.79 -7.23
C ALA A 52 -6.66 4.61 -6.72
N THR A 53 -6.80 3.89 -5.60
CA THR A 53 -8.10 3.58 -5.01
C THR A 53 -8.17 4.09 -3.57
N LEU A 54 -9.30 4.67 -3.19
CA LEU A 54 -9.65 4.93 -1.79
C LEU A 54 -10.82 4.00 -1.41
N ASP A 55 -10.61 3.19 -0.38
CA ASP A 55 -11.58 2.16 0.05
C ASP A 55 -12.53 2.67 1.14
N TRP A 56 -13.60 1.92 1.35
CA TRP A 56 -14.70 2.13 2.29
C TRP A 56 -14.49 1.44 3.65
N TRP A 57 -13.47 0.60 3.82
CA TRP A 57 -13.30 -0.15 5.06
C TRP A 57 -13.18 0.73 6.31
N PRO A 58 -13.97 0.49 7.37
CA PRO A 58 -13.86 1.22 8.61
C PRO A 58 -12.66 0.71 9.45
N PRO A 59 -12.21 1.46 10.46
CA PRO A 59 -11.06 1.09 11.30
C PRO A 59 -11.18 -0.29 11.96
N GLN A 60 -12.42 -0.77 12.16
CA GLN A 60 -12.73 -2.06 12.77
C GLN A 60 -12.52 -3.25 11.82
N LYS A 61 -12.20 -3.02 10.54
CA LYS A 61 -11.81 -4.08 9.60
C LYS A 61 -10.41 -4.58 9.95
N CYS A 62 -10.36 -5.76 10.55
CA CYS A 62 -9.13 -6.45 10.90
C CYS A 62 -9.08 -7.83 10.26
N ASP A 63 -7.99 -8.12 9.55
CA ASP A 63 -7.74 -9.40 8.90
C ASP A 63 -6.57 -10.09 9.59
N TYR A 64 -6.76 -11.34 9.99
CA TYR A 64 -5.71 -12.15 10.63
C TYR A 64 -5.03 -11.45 11.83
N GLY A 65 -5.81 -10.71 12.61
CA GLY A 65 -5.33 -9.94 13.76
C GLY A 65 -4.64 -8.61 13.42
N ARG A 66 -4.67 -8.15 12.16
CA ARG A 66 -4.17 -6.82 11.76
C ARG A 66 -5.26 -5.91 11.23
N CYS A 67 -5.35 -4.71 11.78
CA CYS A 67 -6.31 -3.68 11.40
C CYS A 67 -5.64 -2.63 10.51
N SER A 68 -5.33 -3.01 9.25
CA SER A 68 -4.50 -2.21 8.36
C SER A 68 -5.12 -0.87 7.93
N TRP A 69 -6.45 -0.75 8.01
CA TRP A 69 -7.17 0.41 7.50
C TRP A 69 -7.02 1.65 8.37
N GLY A 70 -7.04 1.51 9.71
CA GLY A 70 -6.92 2.66 10.62
C GLY A 70 -7.79 3.84 10.18
N LEU A 71 -7.16 5.02 9.98
CA LEU A 71 -7.82 6.23 9.45
C LEU A 71 -7.56 6.45 7.95
N ALA A 72 -7.12 5.44 7.20
CA ALA A 72 -6.68 5.60 5.81
C ALA A 72 -7.80 5.47 4.77
N SER A 73 -9.01 5.07 5.16
CA SER A 73 -10.15 4.95 4.24
C SER A 73 -10.80 6.30 3.94
N LEU A 74 -11.57 6.39 2.84
CA LEU A 74 -12.27 7.62 2.47
C LEU A 74 -13.22 8.12 3.56
N LEU A 75 -13.63 7.25 4.48
CA LEU A 75 -14.44 7.58 5.64
C LEU A 75 -13.74 8.53 6.62
N ASN A 76 -12.43 8.35 6.84
CA ASN A 76 -11.71 8.99 7.97
C ASN A 76 -10.37 9.63 7.58
N LEU A 77 -9.92 9.49 6.33
CA LEU A 77 -8.66 10.04 5.84
C LEU A 77 -8.57 11.54 6.13
N ASP A 78 -7.43 11.98 6.66
CA ASP A 78 -7.15 13.39 6.88
C ASP A 78 -6.88 14.09 5.56
N LEU A 79 -7.91 14.73 5.02
CA LEU A 79 -7.88 15.45 3.75
C LEU A 79 -7.22 16.83 3.86
N ASN A 80 -6.83 17.27 5.07
CA ASN A 80 -6.06 18.50 5.27
C ASN A 80 -4.55 18.24 5.31
N ASN A 81 -4.14 16.97 5.22
CA ASN A 81 -2.73 16.60 5.23
C ASN A 81 -2.01 17.08 3.96
N GLN A 82 -1.07 18.01 4.12
CA GLN A 82 -0.34 18.60 3.00
C GLN A 82 0.54 17.58 2.26
N LEU A 83 1.08 16.58 2.95
CA LEU A 83 1.89 15.53 2.32
C LEU A 83 1.02 14.67 1.39
N LEU A 84 -0.18 14.28 1.85
CA LEU A 84 -1.15 13.57 1.02
C LEU A 84 -1.56 14.39 -0.20
N LEU A 85 -1.91 15.67 0.00
CA LEU A 85 -2.30 16.55 -1.10
C LEU A 85 -1.19 16.69 -2.14
N ASN A 86 0.06 16.90 -1.71
CA ASN A 86 1.19 17.00 -2.61
C ASN A 86 1.44 15.69 -3.34
N ALA A 87 1.38 14.56 -2.64
CA ALA A 87 1.56 13.25 -3.27
C ALA A 87 0.54 13.01 -4.38
N VAL A 88 -0.75 13.30 -4.15
CA VAL A 88 -1.79 13.14 -5.17
C VAL A 88 -1.55 14.09 -6.35
N LYS A 89 -1.14 15.34 -6.09
CA LYS A 89 -0.82 16.33 -7.14
C LYS A 89 0.29 15.88 -8.08
N GLU A 90 1.34 15.25 -7.56
CA GLU A 90 2.47 14.77 -8.37
C GLU A 90 2.07 13.67 -9.37
N PHE A 91 0.94 13.01 -9.14
CA PHE A 91 0.37 12.03 -10.08
C PHE A 91 -0.69 12.63 -11.02
N SER A 92 -0.96 13.95 -10.98
CA SER A 92 -1.98 14.55 -11.84
C SER A 92 -1.57 14.48 -13.33
N PRO A 93 -2.47 14.03 -14.24
CA PRO A 93 -3.84 13.61 -13.95
C PRO A 93 -3.90 12.20 -13.34
N LEU A 94 -4.47 12.08 -12.13
CA LEU A 94 -4.63 10.81 -11.41
C LEU A 94 -6.10 10.41 -11.38
N LYS A 95 -6.42 9.23 -11.91
CA LYS A 95 -7.77 8.66 -11.73
C LYS A 95 -7.88 8.03 -10.34
N LEU A 96 -8.74 8.60 -9.49
CA LEU A 96 -9.07 8.07 -8.17
C LEU A 96 -10.39 7.29 -8.20
N ARG A 97 -10.34 5.98 -7.94
CA ARG A 97 -11.53 5.15 -7.72
C ARG A 97 -11.90 5.16 -6.25
N LEU A 98 -13.09 5.68 -5.92
CA LEU A 98 -13.68 5.59 -4.58
C LEU A 98 -14.50 4.31 -4.50
N GLY A 99 -13.92 3.24 -3.97
CA GLY A 99 -14.53 1.92 -4.14
C GLY A 99 -13.85 0.80 -3.37
N GLY A 100 -14.60 -0.29 -3.22
CA GLY A 100 -14.21 -1.46 -2.43
C GLY A 100 -15.44 -2.33 -2.16
N SER A 101 -15.29 -3.41 -1.40
CA SER A 101 -16.39 -4.35 -1.14
C SER A 101 -17.60 -3.72 -0.46
N LEU A 102 -17.39 -2.74 0.44
CA LEU A 102 -18.49 -2.08 1.14
C LEU A 102 -19.23 -1.04 0.28
N GLN A 103 -18.78 -0.76 -0.94
CA GLN A 103 -19.41 0.23 -1.83
C GLN A 103 -20.89 -0.08 -2.06
N ASP A 104 -21.26 -1.36 -2.17
CA ASP A 104 -22.64 -1.80 -2.40
C ASP A 104 -23.52 -1.72 -1.14
N LYS A 105 -22.95 -1.32 0.00
CA LYS A 105 -23.62 -1.17 1.30
C LYS A 105 -23.57 0.27 1.81
N VAL A 106 -23.19 1.22 0.96
CA VAL A 106 -23.15 2.66 1.27
C VAL A 106 -24.52 3.28 1.02
N ILE A 107 -24.97 4.05 1.99
CA ILE A 107 -26.09 4.98 1.87
C ILE A 107 -25.53 6.40 1.89
N TYR A 108 -26.02 7.29 1.03
CA TYR A 108 -25.67 8.72 1.11
C TYR A 108 -26.66 9.43 2.03
N GLY A 109 -26.16 10.21 2.99
CA GLY A 109 -26.98 10.95 3.96
C GLY A 109 -27.61 12.21 3.36
N THR A 110 -28.29 12.07 2.23
CA THR A 110 -29.00 13.15 1.52
C THR A 110 -30.25 13.59 2.28
N GLU A 111 -30.84 14.73 1.89
CA GLU A 111 -31.98 15.31 2.60
C GLU A 111 -33.24 14.42 2.63
N ASP A 112 -33.40 13.54 1.62
CA ASP A 112 -34.47 12.56 1.53
C ASP A 112 -34.24 11.30 2.40
N TYR A 113 -33.03 11.15 2.97
CA TYR A 113 -32.72 10.07 3.90
C TYR A 113 -33.24 10.38 5.31
N ASN A 114 -34.46 9.94 5.60
CA ASN A 114 -35.17 10.21 6.86
C ASN A 114 -34.72 9.37 8.08
N LYS A 115 -33.53 8.76 8.04
CA LYS A 115 -32.99 7.94 9.15
C LYS A 115 -31.67 8.53 9.66
N PRO A 116 -31.25 8.23 10.89
CA PRO A 116 -29.93 8.63 11.38
C PRO A 116 -28.82 8.07 10.48
N CYS A 117 -27.86 8.93 10.10
CA CYS A 117 -26.71 8.51 9.32
C CYS A 117 -25.71 7.75 10.21
N THR A 118 -25.79 6.41 10.21
CA THR A 118 -24.96 5.55 11.04
C THR A 118 -23.77 4.98 10.26
N PRO A 119 -22.56 4.90 10.84
CA PRO A 119 -21.40 4.33 10.17
C PRO A 119 -21.54 2.81 9.98
N PHE A 120 -20.66 2.22 9.17
CA PHE A 120 -20.50 0.77 9.08
C PHE A 120 -20.16 0.18 10.46
N VAL A 121 -20.92 -0.83 10.89
CA VAL A 121 -20.66 -1.56 12.14
C VAL A 121 -20.37 -3.01 11.82
N LYS A 122 -19.41 -3.61 12.53
CA LYS A 122 -19.08 -5.03 12.37
C LYS A 122 -20.29 -5.88 12.73
N ASN A 123 -20.69 -6.75 11.82
CA ASN A 123 -21.75 -7.75 12.00
C ASN A 123 -21.42 -8.97 11.15
N GLU A 124 -20.98 -10.06 11.79
CA GLU A 124 -20.48 -11.26 11.09
C GLU A 124 -21.56 -12.04 10.33
N SER A 125 -22.83 -11.79 10.63
CA SER A 125 -23.96 -12.37 9.89
C SER A 125 -24.27 -11.64 8.58
N GLU A 126 -23.71 -10.44 8.39
CA GLU A 126 -23.91 -9.63 7.20
C GLU A 126 -22.90 -9.97 6.10
N MET A 127 -23.27 -9.70 4.84
CA MET A 127 -22.32 -9.74 3.74
C MET A 127 -21.13 -8.82 4.04
N PHE A 128 -19.92 -9.34 3.82
CA PHE A 128 -18.63 -8.70 4.13
C PHE A 128 -18.35 -8.48 5.63
N GLY A 129 -19.22 -8.93 6.53
CA GLY A 129 -19.04 -8.83 7.97
C GLY A 129 -19.36 -7.45 8.55
N PHE A 130 -20.08 -6.59 7.82
CA PHE A 130 -20.46 -5.24 8.24
C PHE A 130 -21.89 -4.92 7.84
N THR A 131 -22.57 -4.07 8.60
CA THR A 131 -23.90 -3.53 8.25
C THR A 131 -23.86 -2.65 7.00
N GLU A 132 -25.01 -2.12 6.59
CA GLU A 132 -25.02 -0.88 5.79
C GLU A 132 -24.37 0.25 6.58
N GLY A 133 -23.77 1.19 5.86
CA GLY A 133 -23.12 2.38 6.43
C GLY A 133 -23.53 3.61 5.65
N CYS A 134 -23.72 4.72 6.36
CA CYS A 134 -24.10 5.99 5.77
C CYS A 134 -22.90 6.93 5.69
N LEU A 135 -22.70 7.55 4.52
CA LEU A 135 -21.74 8.63 4.31
C LEU A 135 -22.45 9.98 4.47
N PRO A 136 -22.11 10.78 5.49
CA PRO A 136 -22.68 12.13 5.64
C PRO A 136 -22.29 13.03 4.46
N MET A 137 -23.22 13.88 4.00
CA MET A 137 -22.93 14.79 2.87
C MET A 137 -21.77 15.75 3.14
N ALA A 138 -21.57 16.18 4.39
CA ALA A 138 -20.40 16.97 4.76
C ALA A 138 -19.07 16.26 4.42
N ARG A 139 -18.99 14.93 4.64
CA ARG A 139 -17.79 14.15 4.30
C ARG A 139 -17.63 14.02 2.79
N TRP A 140 -18.73 13.86 2.06
CA TRP A 140 -18.72 13.88 0.60
C TRP A 140 -18.19 15.22 0.07
N ASP A 141 -18.59 16.34 0.65
CA ASP A 141 -18.11 17.67 0.26
C ASP A 141 -16.61 17.83 0.55
N GLU A 142 -16.12 17.38 1.71
CA GLU A 142 -14.69 17.38 2.03
C GLU A 142 -13.86 16.63 0.98
N LEU A 143 -14.32 15.43 0.58
CA LEU A 143 -13.67 14.62 -0.46
C LEU A 143 -13.62 15.36 -1.79
N ASN A 144 -14.74 15.94 -2.23
CA ASN A 144 -14.81 16.70 -3.48
C ASN A 144 -13.92 17.95 -3.46
N ILE A 145 -13.88 18.67 -2.34
CA ILE A 145 -12.98 19.82 -2.15
C ILE A 145 -11.53 19.38 -2.26
N PHE A 146 -11.16 18.24 -1.65
CA PHE A 146 -9.82 17.69 -1.76
C PHE A 146 -9.46 17.33 -3.20
N PHE A 147 -10.33 16.59 -3.92
CA PHE A 147 -10.06 16.21 -5.31
C PHE A 147 -9.87 17.44 -6.20
N LYS A 148 -10.75 18.44 -6.08
CA LYS A 148 -10.61 19.70 -6.82
C LYS A 148 -9.29 20.43 -6.53
N LYS A 149 -8.78 20.33 -5.30
CA LYS A 149 -7.47 20.91 -4.93
C LYS A 149 -6.31 20.10 -5.46
N ALA A 150 -6.47 18.77 -5.58
CA ALA A 150 -5.43 17.84 -5.97
C ALA A 150 -5.19 17.77 -7.48
N GLY A 151 -6.16 18.21 -8.29
CA GLY A 151 -6.10 18.16 -9.76
C GLY A 151 -6.56 16.82 -10.28
#